data_AF-A0AAU1BU51-F1
#
_entry.id   AF-A0AAU1BU51-F1
#
_cell.length_a   1.000
_cell.length_b   1.000
_cell.length_c   1.000
_cell.angle_alpha   90.00
_cell.angle_beta   90.00
_cell.angle_gamma   90.00
#
_symmetry.space_group_name_H-M   'P 1'
#
loop_
_entity.id
_entity.type
_entity.pdbx_description
1 polymer ?
#
loop_
_entity_poly.entity_id
_entity_poly.type
_entity_poly.pdbx_seq_one_letter_code
_entity_poly.pdbx_strand_id
1 'polypeptide(L)' 'MTSFVRVLRSLRQWPAGLHLELTPDPVTECLPAHVDDMDFTDYRSSCDPRLNPEQSAEVISRFVALL' A
#
# COMPACT_ATOMS: atom_id res chain seq x y z
N MET A 1 -8.13 1.40 -0.51
CA MET A 1 -8.20 2.89 -0.46
C MET A 1 -9.36 3.49 -1.27
N THR A 2 -9.68 3.00 -2.47
CA THR A 2 -10.72 3.60 -3.34
C THR A 2 -12.07 3.77 -2.67
N SER A 3 -12.56 2.73 -1.97
CA SER A 3 -13.82 2.82 -1.23
C SER A 3 -13.77 3.83 -0.09
N PHE A 4 -12.66 3.92 0.64
CA PHE A 4 -12.47 4.91 1.72
C PHE A 4 -12.63 6.35 1.18
N VAL A 5 -11.94 6.68 0.09
CA VAL A 5 -12.05 8.00 -0.54
C VAL A 5 -13.46 8.25 -1.07
N ARG A 6 -14.04 7.28 -1.79
CA ARG A 6 -15.38 7.37 -2.36
C ARG A 6 -16.44 7.62 -1.30
N VAL A 7 -16.39 6.92 -0.18
CA VAL A 7 -17.33 7.08 0.93
C VAL A 7 -17.22 8.47 1.54
N LEU A 8 -16.02 8.93 1.90
CA LEU A 8 -15.85 10.26 2.49
C LEU A 8 -16.27 11.38 1.54
N ARG A 9 -15.91 11.29 0.26
CA ARG A 9 -16.36 12.24 -0.78
C ARG A 9 -17.89 12.28 -0.90
N SER A 10 -18.56 11.12 -0.84
CA SER A 10 -20.03 11.05 -0.89
C SER A 10 -20.71 11.72 0.30
N LEU A 11 -20.03 11.78 1.45
CA LEU A 11 -20.47 12.44 2.67
C LEU A 11 -19.95 13.89 2.79
N ARG A 12 -19.30 14.43 1.74
CA ARG A 12 -18.63 15.75 1.77
C ARG A 12 -17.58 15.89 2.88
N GLN A 13 -16.93 14.78 3.24
CA GLN A 13 -15.83 14.73 4.18
C GLN A 13 -14.49 14.59 3.45
N TRP A 14 -13.41 15.03 4.11
CA TRP A 14 -12.05 14.98 3.57
C TRP A 14 -11.35 13.66 3.96
N PRO A 15 -10.83 12.88 2.99
CA PRO A 15 -9.98 11.71 3.27
C PRO A 15 -8.61 12.16 3.78
N ALA A 16 -8.50 12.34 5.10
CA ALA A 16 -7.39 13.05 5.74
C ALA A 16 -6.04 12.33 5.74
N GLY A 17 -5.98 11.03 5.47
CA GLY A 17 -4.71 10.31 5.40
C GLY A 17 -4.86 8.80 5.30
N LEU A 18 -3.71 8.13 5.18
CA LEU A 18 -3.56 6.68 5.21
C LEU A 18 -2.62 6.30 6.36
N HIS A 19 -2.88 5.14 6.96
CA HIS A 19 -1.96 4.47 7.87
C HIS A 19 -1.46 3.21 7.14
N LEU A 20 -0.14 3.06 7.02
CA LEU A 20 0.50 1.97 6.27
C LEU A 20 1.67 1.41 7.08
N GLU A 21 1.92 0.11 6.95
CA GLU A 21 3.13 -0.54 7.44
C GLU A 21 4.13 -0.69 6.28
N LEU A 22 5.33 -0.16 6.45
CA LEU A 22 6.32 -0.06 5.39
C LEU A 22 7.74 -0.21 5.96
N THR A 23 8.67 -0.58 5.09
CA THR A 23 10.09 -0.67 5.39
C THR A 23 10.91 -0.07 4.24
N PRO A 24 12.07 0.57 4.50
CA PRO A 24 12.97 1.00 3.43
C PRO A 24 13.69 -0.17 2.75
N ASP A 25 13.60 -1.38 3.32
CA ASP A 25 14.25 -2.57 2.78
C ASP A 25 13.50 -3.13 1.56
N PRO A 26 14.21 -3.66 0.54
CA PRO A 26 13.61 -4.26 -0.65
C PRO A 26 13.10 -5.69 -0.36
N VAL A 27 12.20 -5.82 0.61
CA VAL A 27 11.62 -7.12 1.03
C VAL A 27 10.54 -7.60 0.07
N THR A 28 10.26 -8.90 0.11
CA THR A 28 9.13 -9.53 -0.60
C THR A 28 8.08 -10.03 0.40
N GLU A 29 7.56 -9.13 1.22
CA GLU A 29 6.57 -9.45 2.28
C GLU A 29 5.12 -9.35 1.80
N CYS A 30 4.80 -8.39 0.94
CA CYS A 30 3.46 -8.16 0.38
C CYS A 30 3.36 -8.64 -1.08
N LEU A 31 2.20 -9.19 -1.46
CA LEU A 31 1.94 -9.62 -2.84
C LEU A 31 1.99 -8.43 -3.82
N PRO A 32 2.67 -8.55 -4.97
CA PRO A 32 2.62 -7.56 -6.05
C PRO A 32 1.26 -7.58 -6.76
N ALA A 33 0.98 -6.53 -7.52
CA ALA A 33 -0.24 -6.44 -8.34
C ALA A 33 -0.30 -7.46 -9.50
N HIS A 34 0.87 -7.93 -9.96
CA HIS A 34 1.01 -8.93 -11.01
C HIS A 34 1.83 -10.10 -10.44
N VAL A 35 1.25 -11.30 -10.46
CA VAL A 35 1.77 -12.47 -9.71
C VAL A 35 2.79 -13.27 -10.53
N ASP A 36 3.19 -12.78 -11.70
CA ASP A 36 4.11 -13.53 -12.57
C ASP A 36 5.55 -13.44 -12.03
N ASP A 37 6.08 -14.59 -11.61
CA ASP A 37 7.48 -14.87 -11.27
C ASP A 37 8.11 -14.06 -10.10
N MET A 38 7.35 -13.65 -9.08
CA MET A 38 7.94 -13.10 -7.85
C MET A 38 8.17 -14.16 -6.76
N ASP A 39 9.42 -14.23 -6.30
CA ASP A 39 9.84 -15.11 -5.21
C ASP A 39 9.65 -14.42 -3.84
N PHE A 40 8.86 -15.05 -2.96
CA PHE A 40 8.57 -14.58 -1.60
C PHE A 40 9.59 -15.08 -0.58
N THR A 41 10.88 -15.02 -0.95
CA THR A 41 11.97 -15.56 -0.13
C THR A 41 12.53 -14.57 0.88
N ASP A 42 12.25 -13.26 0.76
CA ASP A 42 12.82 -12.23 1.63
C ASP A 42 11.77 -11.63 2.58
N TYR A 43 11.19 -12.49 3.41
CA TYR A 43 10.27 -12.10 4.48
C TYR A 43 11.04 -11.85 5.78
N ARG A 44 11.05 -10.61 6.29
CA ARG A 44 11.86 -10.22 7.46
C ARG A 44 11.06 -9.75 8.67
N SER A 45 9.83 -9.28 8.47
CA SER A 45 8.95 -8.86 9.57
C SER A 45 8.71 -10.01 10.55
N SER A 46 8.61 -9.67 11.85
CA SER A 46 8.22 -10.62 12.90
C SER A 46 6.71 -10.59 13.19
N CYS A 47 5.96 -9.71 12.52
CA CYS A 47 4.53 -9.53 12.69
C CYS A 47 3.85 -9.53 11.32
N ASP A 48 3.33 -8.39 10.88
CA ASP A 48 2.61 -8.26 9.63
C ASP A 48 3.55 -7.93 8.45
N PRO A 49 3.17 -8.31 7.22
CA PRO A 49 3.95 -8.01 6.03
C PRO A 49 3.93 -6.51 5.72
N ARG A 50 5.11 -5.95 5.48
CA ARG A 50 5.29 -4.52 5.23
C ARG A 50 5.40 -4.25 3.74
N LEU A 51 4.95 -3.07 3.31
CA LEU A 51 5.21 -2.58 1.96
C LEU A 51 6.69 -2.26 1.79
N ASN A 52 7.27 -2.72 0.69
CA ASN A 52 8.60 -2.31 0.26
C ASN A 52 8.55 -0.90 -0.39
N PRO A 53 9.70 -0.30 -0.75
CA PRO A 53 9.74 1.05 -1.33
C PRO A 53 8.90 1.22 -2.61
N GLU A 54 8.97 0.26 -3.54
CA GLU A 54 8.22 0.32 -4.80
C GLU A 54 6.71 0.29 -4.56
N GLN A 55 6.24 -0.67 -3.75
CA GLN A 55 4.82 -0.80 -3.40
C GLN A 55 4.30 0.42 -2.63
N SER A 56 5.13 0.98 -1.75
CA SER A 56 4.81 2.20 -1.00
C SER A 56 4.59 3.39 -1.94
N ALA A 57 5.48 3.61 -2.89
CA ALA A 57 5.36 4.69 -3.87
C ALA A 57 4.10 4.53 -4.74
N GLU A 58 3.79 3.30 -5.16
CA GLU A 58 2.59 3.01 -5.94
C GLU A 58 1.30 3.33 -5.15
N VAL A 59 1.21 2.89 -3.90
CA VAL A 59 0.05 3.14 -3.03
C VAL A 59 -0.18 4.64 -2.84
N ILE A 60 0.87 5.41 -2.58
CA ILE A 60 0.78 6.87 -2.40
C ILE A 60 0.35 7.55 -3.71
N SER A 61 0.95 7.17 -4.85
CA SER A 61 0.58 7.71 -6.16
C SER A 61 -0.91 7.47 -6.46
N ARG A 62 -1.41 6.25 -6.22
CA ARG A 62 -2.82 5.90 -6.39
C ARG A 62 -3.74 6.67 -5.43
N PHE A 63 -3.32 6.88 -4.18
CA PHE A 63 -4.11 7.65 -3.22
C PHE A 63 -4.24 9.12 -3.63
N VAL A 64 -3.14 9.75 -4.01
CA VAL A 64 -3.13 11.15 -4.47
C VAL A 64 -4.01 11.33 -5.71
N ALA A 65 -4.00 10.37 -6.65
CA ALA A 65 -4.85 10.42 -7.83
C ALA A 65 -6.37 10.31 -7.54
N LEU A 66 -6.75 9.86 -6.34
CA LEU A 66 -8.14 9.74 -5.91
C LEU A 66 -8.63 10.93 -5.07
N LEU A 67 -7.73 11.77 -4.56
CA LEU A 67 -8.06 13.00 -3.87
C LEU A 67 -8.69 13.99 -4.84
#